data_AF-M0MG04-F1
#
_entry.id   AF-M0MG04-F1
#
_cell.length_a   1.000
_cell.length_b   1.000
_cell.length_c   1.000
_cell.angle_alpha   90.00
_cell.angle_beta   90.00
_cell.angle_gamma   90.00
#
_symmetry.space_group_name_H-M   'P 1'
#
loop_
_entity.id
_entity.type
_entity.pdbx_description
1 polymer ?
#
loop_
_entity_poly.entity_id
_entity_poly.type
_entity_poly.pdbx_seq_one_letter_code
_entity_poly.pdbx_strand_id
1 'polypeptide(L)'
;MADESSTGPMRLRTSGVGVVGGGVLLAVAAVVVPFWLAATLVIVSGGIWMVVGEGTDAFQGSVGILAVGVIGLLEALPGIGLGLDPVAFAALAITLGCFDVIAGLVLGRFSNGIDGS
;
A
#
# COMPACT_ATOMS: atom_id res chain seq x y z
N MET A 1 -16.66 -9.26 -23.69
CA MET A 1 -15.43 -8.46 -23.83
C MET A 1 -15.44 -7.51 -22.66
N ALA A 2 -14.67 -7.84 -21.61
CA ALA A 2 -14.73 -7.15 -20.33
C ALA A 2 -13.82 -5.92 -20.34
N ASP A 3 -14.26 -4.86 -19.65
CA ASP A 3 -13.66 -3.53 -19.56
C ASP A 3 -12.20 -3.52 -19.09
N GLU A 4 -11.25 -3.72 -20.00
CA GLU A 4 -9.82 -3.56 -19.71
C GLU A 4 -9.44 -2.09 -19.42
N SER A 5 -10.21 -1.12 -19.95
CA SER A 5 -10.06 0.33 -19.71
C SER A 5 -10.28 0.71 -18.22
N SER A 6 -11.28 0.12 -17.57
CA SER A 6 -11.69 0.47 -16.19
C SER A 6 -10.83 -0.21 -15.11
N THR A 7 -10.09 -1.27 -15.47
CA THR A 7 -9.39 -2.12 -14.50
C THR A 7 -8.10 -1.47 -13.97
N GLY A 8 -7.38 -0.69 -14.78
CA GLY A 8 -6.12 -0.04 -14.37
C GLY A 8 -6.26 1.00 -13.27
N PRO A 9 -7.15 2.00 -13.40
CA PRO A 9 -7.34 3.04 -12.39
C PRO A 9 -7.87 2.50 -11.05
N MET A 10 -8.74 1.48 -11.11
CA MET A 10 -9.28 0.80 -9.92
C MET A 10 -8.16 0.12 -9.13
N ARG A 11 -7.24 -0.56 -9.83
CA ARG A 11 -6.08 -1.25 -9.24
C ARG A 11 -5.09 -0.33 -8.54
N LEU A 12 -4.84 0.82 -9.15
CA LEU A 12 -3.94 1.83 -8.57
C LEU A 12 -4.54 2.38 -7.27
N ARG A 13 -5.85 2.63 -7.27
CA ARG A 13 -6.57 3.13 -6.10
C ARG A 13 -6.57 2.13 -4.93
N THR A 14 -6.95 0.87 -5.17
CA THR A 14 -7.02 -0.16 -4.11
C THR A 14 -5.65 -0.47 -3.53
N SER A 15 -4.61 -0.54 -4.37
CA SER A 15 -3.22 -0.67 -3.92
C SER A 15 -2.77 0.52 -3.07
N GLY A 16 -3.10 1.75 -3.48
CA GLY A 16 -2.78 2.96 -2.71
C GLY A 16 -3.43 2.98 -1.32
N VAL A 17 -4.68 2.54 -1.19
CA VAL A 17 -5.34 2.37 0.12
C VAL A 17 -4.58 1.36 0.99
N GLY A 18 -4.10 0.28 0.39
CA GLY A 18 -3.26 -0.71 1.04
C GLY A 18 -1.95 -0.13 1.57
N VAL A 19 -1.26 0.69 0.75
CA VAL A 19 -0.01 1.36 1.14
C VAL A 19 -0.25 2.34 2.31
N VAL A 20 -1.35 3.10 2.29
CA VAL A 20 -1.70 3.98 3.42
C VAL A 20 -1.95 3.16 4.69
N GLY A 21 -2.74 2.08 4.59
CA GLY A 21 -3.00 1.18 5.71
C GLY A 21 -1.73 0.55 6.29
N GLY A 22 -0.83 0.08 5.41
CA GLY A 22 0.47 -0.46 5.79
C GLY A 22 1.36 0.58 6.47
N GLY A 23 1.38 1.81 5.97
CA GLY A 23 2.13 2.92 6.56
C GLY A 23 1.62 3.28 7.97
N VAL A 24 0.30 3.34 8.16
CA VAL A 24 -0.30 3.57 9.49
C VAL A 24 0.02 2.43 10.45
N LEU A 25 -0.12 1.18 10.02
CA LEU A 25 0.23 0.00 10.81
C LEU A 25 1.71 0.03 11.22
N LEU A 26 2.60 0.38 10.30
CA LEU A 26 4.03 0.48 10.57
C LEU A 26 4.33 1.57 11.59
N ALA A 27 3.73 2.76 11.45
CA ALA A 27 3.89 3.86 12.40
C ALA A 27 3.47 3.46 13.81
N VAL A 28 2.30 2.81 13.94
CA VAL A 28 1.78 2.36 15.25
C VAL A 28 2.66 1.27 15.84
N ALA A 29 3.08 0.29 15.03
CA ALA A 29 3.93 -0.81 15.50
C ALA A 29 5.32 -0.30 15.93
N ALA A 30 5.91 0.65 15.19
CA ALA A 30 7.22 1.20 15.49
C ALA A 30 7.29 1.98 16.81
N VAL A 31 6.15 2.43 17.37
CA VAL A 31 6.10 3.05 18.71
C VAL A 31 6.33 2.02 19.83
N VAL A 32 5.97 0.76 19.58
CA VAL A 32 5.96 -0.29 20.62
C VAL A 32 7.11 -1.26 20.47
N VAL A 33 7.50 -1.57 19.22
CA VAL A 33 8.51 -2.58 18.90
C VAL A 33 9.59 -2.02 17.96
N PRO A 34 10.81 -2.58 17.97
CA PRO A 34 11.86 -2.14 17.07
C PRO A 34 11.48 -2.34 15.60
N PHE A 35 12.08 -1.53 14.72
CA PHE A 35 11.67 -1.38 13.33
C PHE A 35 11.56 -2.69 12.55
N TRP A 36 12.52 -3.61 12.72
CA TRP A 36 12.49 -4.91 12.04
C TRP A 36 11.27 -5.77 12.45
N LEU A 37 10.89 -5.74 13.74
CA LEU A 37 9.70 -6.43 14.25
C LEU A 37 8.43 -5.73 13.78
N ALA A 38 8.40 -4.39 13.76
CA ALA A 38 7.29 -3.62 13.23
C ALA A 38 7.03 -3.97 11.74
N ALA A 39 8.08 -3.99 10.92
CA ALA A 39 8.01 -4.36 9.52
C ALA A 39 7.51 -5.81 9.33
N THR A 40 8.01 -6.75 10.14
CA THR A 40 7.56 -8.14 10.11
C THR A 40 6.07 -8.27 10.46
N LEU A 41 5.59 -7.54 11.47
CA LEU A 41 4.18 -7.51 11.84
C LEU A 41 3.30 -6.96 10.70
N VAL A 42 3.77 -5.93 10.00
CA VAL A 42 3.07 -5.37 8.83
C VAL A 42 2.96 -6.42 7.72
N ILE A 43 4.05 -7.15 7.42
CA ILE A 43 4.03 -8.25 6.44
C ILE A 43 3.01 -9.32 6.85
N VAL A 44 3.04 -9.78 8.10
CA VAL A 44 2.11 -10.82 8.60
C VAL A 44 0.66 -10.32 8.51
N SER A 45 0.40 -9.07 8.88
CA SER A 45 -0.94 -8.49 8.80
C SER A 45 -1.44 -8.42 7.35
N GLY A 46 -0.58 -8.03 6.40
CA GLY A 46 -0.89 -8.03 4.98
C GLY A 46 -1.15 -9.44 4.45
N GLY A 47 -0.35 -10.42 4.87
CA GLY A 47 -0.54 -11.84 4.53
C GLY A 47 -1.84 -12.43 5.08
N ILE A 48 -2.21 -12.12 6.31
CA ILE A 48 -3.51 -12.52 6.89
C ILE A 48 -4.65 -11.90 6.10
N TRP A 49 -4.56 -10.61 5.79
CA TRP A 49 -5.58 -9.92 5.00
C TRP A 49 -5.71 -10.49 3.58
N MET A 50 -4.60 -10.94 2.98
CA MET A 50 -4.58 -11.60 1.67
C MET A 50 -5.26 -12.97 1.69
N VAL A 51 -5.17 -13.71 2.80
CA VAL A 51 -5.79 -15.05 2.94
C VAL A 51 -7.27 -14.96 3.32
N VAL A 52 -7.63 -13.98 4.16
CA VAL A 52 -9.00 -13.82 4.68
C VAL A 52 -9.87 -12.95 3.76
N GLY A 53 -9.25 -12.06 2.97
CA GLY A 53 -9.96 -11.15 2.09
C GLY A 53 -10.55 -11.85 0.87
N GLU A 54 -11.87 -11.80 0.73
CA GLU A 54 -12.54 -12.25 -0.49
C GLU A 54 -12.56 -11.11 -1.53
N GLY A 55 -12.07 -11.40 -2.75
CA GLY A 55 -12.14 -10.49 -3.89
C GLY A 55 -10.82 -9.82 -4.30
N THR A 56 -10.80 -9.31 -5.54
CA THR A 56 -9.62 -8.70 -6.17
C THR A 56 -9.16 -7.40 -5.50
N ASP A 57 -10.10 -6.68 -4.88
CA ASP A 57 -9.84 -5.40 -4.22
C ASP A 57 -9.11 -5.62 -2.87
N ALA A 58 -9.51 -6.66 -2.13
CA ALA A 58 -8.84 -7.07 -0.89
C ALA A 58 -7.42 -7.56 -1.18
N PHE A 59 -7.24 -8.31 -2.28
CA PHE A 59 -5.92 -8.73 -2.74
C PHE A 59 -5.02 -7.54 -3.07
N GLN A 60 -5.48 -6.57 -3.85
CA GLN A 60 -4.66 -5.41 -4.22
C GLN A 60 -4.33 -4.51 -3.02
N GLY A 61 -5.28 -4.31 -2.10
CA GLY A 61 -5.00 -3.64 -0.83
C GLY A 61 -3.95 -4.39 0.00
N SER A 62 -4.04 -5.72 0.07
CA SER A 62 -3.05 -6.53 0.79
C SER A 62 -1.65 -6.44 0.18
N VAL A 63 -1.54 -6.34 -1.15
CA VAL A 63 -0.26 -6.12 -1.85
C VAL A 63 0.38 -4.79 -1.42
N GLY A 64 -0.41 -3.72 -1.28
CA GLY A 64 0.07 -2.43 -0.80
C GLY A 64 0.63 -2.51 0.63
N ILE A 65 -0.07 -3.20 1.54
CA ILE A 65 0.39 -3.42 2.92
C ILE A 65 1.69 -4.23 2.93
N LEU A 66 1.73 -5.29 2.13
CA LEU A 66 2.87 -6.20 2.05
C LEU A 66 4.10 -5.50 1.46
N ALA A 67 3.91 -4.63 0.46
CA ALA A 67 4.98 -3.79 -0.09
C ALA A 67 5.59 -2.87 0.99
N VAL A 68 4.75 -2.18 1.79
CA VAL A 68 5.25 -1.34 2.90
C VAL A 68 6.03 -2.16 3.92
N GLY A 69 5.52 -3.33 4.30
CA GLY A 69 6.21 -4.22 5.23
C GLY A 69 7.55 -4.73 4.70
N VAL A 70 7.62 -5.15 3.44
CA VAL A 70 8.86 -5.65 2.82
C VAL A 70 9.89 -4.54 2.66
N ILE A 71 9.48 -3.36 2.17
CA ILE A 71 10.41 -2.23 2.03
C ILE A 71 10.88 -1.75 3.40
N GLY A 72 9.98 -1.68 4.39
CA GLY A 72 10.36 -1.37 5.77
C GLY A 72 11.33 -2.39 6.37
N LEU A 73 11.20 -3.68 6.03
CA LEU A 73 12.13 -4.71 6.47
C LEU A 73 13.50 -4.57 5.80
N LEU A 74 13.53 -4.25 4.50
CA LEU A 74 14.77 -3.96 3.77
C LEU A 74 15.47 -2.72 4.33
N GLU A 75 14.70 -1.71 4.70
CA GLU A 75 15.20 -0.48 5.33
C GLU A 75 15.76 -0.74 6.73
N ALA A 76 15.14 -1.66 7.48
CA ALA A 76 15.61 -2.06 8.80
C ALA A 76 16.90 -2.91 8.78
N LEU A 77 17.28 -3.46 7.61
CA LEU A 77 18.50 -4.25 7.48
C LEU A 77 19.72 -3.34 7.33
N PRO A 78 20.74 -3.48 8.20
CA PRO A 78 21.93 -2.65 8.15
C PRO A 78 22.68 -2.86 6.82
N GLY A 79 22.93 -1.76 6.11
CA GLY A 79 23.70 -1.75 4.85
C GLY A 79 22.86 -1.89 3.57
N ILE A 80 21.54 -2.05 3.67
CA ILE A 80 20.63 -2.11 2.51
C ILE A 80 19.71 -0.87 2.47
N GLY A 81 19.26 -0.42 3.64
CA GLY A 81 18.38 0.73 3.78
C GLY A 81 19.02 2.08 3.49
N LEU A 82 18.17 3.07 3.20
CA LEU A 82 18.50 4.49 3.06
C LEU A 82 18.82 5.18 4.40
N GLY A 83 18.59 4.50 5.53
CA GLY A 83 18.80 5.01 6.88
C GLY A 83 17.64 5.89 7.38
N LEU A 84 16.43 5.69 6.84
CA LEU A 84 15.25 6.43 7.24
C LEU A 84 14.70 5.96 8.59
N ASP A 85 14.28 6.94 9.39
CA ASP A 85 13.54 6.67 10.62
C ASP A 85 12.19 6.00 10.30
N PRO A 86 11.69 5.04 11.12
CA PRO A 86 10.44 4.35 10.85
C PRO A 86 9.24 5.29 10.70
N VAL A 87 9.23 6.41 11.44
CA VAL A 87 8.16 7.40 11.36
C VAL A 87 8.24 8.18 10.05
N ALA A 88 9.45 8.56 9.62
CA ALA A 88 9.66 9.22 8.34
C ALA A 88 9.28 8.31 7.17
N PHE A 89 9.66 7.03 7.24
CA PHE A 89 9.30 6.03 6.24
C PHE A 89 7.78 5.82 6.16
N ALA A 90 7.10 5.71 7.31
CA ALA A 90 5.65 5.61 7.36
C ALA A 90 4.94 6.84 6.78
N ALA A 91 5.45 8.05 7.07
CA ALA A 91 4.91 9.28 6.52
C ALA A 91 5.05 9.34 4.98
N LEU A 92 6.19 8.89 4.44
CA LEU A 92 6.39 8.76 2.99
C LEU A 92 5.44 7.74 2.37
N ALA A 93 5.28 6.57 2.99
CA ALA A 93 4.35 5.54 2.53
C ALA A 93 2.91 6.08 2.47
N ILE A 94 2.45 6.77 3.52
CA ILE A 94 1.11 7.38 3.55
C ILE A 94 0.98 8.44 2.45
N THR A 95 1.98 9.30 2.26
CA THR A 95 1.93 10.37 1.26
C THR A 95 1.86 9.81 -0.16
N LEU A 96 2.72 8.84 -0.49
CA LEU A 96 2.74 8.17 -1.79
C LEU A 96 1.46 7.36 -2.02
N GLY A 97 0.98 6.63 -1.01
CA GLY A 97 -0.28 5.90 -1.08
C GLY A 97 -1.48 6.82 -1.33
N CYS A 98 -1.54 7.98 -0.67
CA CYS A 98 -2.56 9.00 -0.95
C CYS A 98 -2.46 9.52 -2.39
N PHE A 99 -1.25 9.74 -2.91
CA PHE A 99 -1.06 10.16 -4.29
C PHE A 99 -1.58 9.11 -5.28
N ASP A 100 -1.31 7.83 -5.06
CA ASP A 100 -1.81 6.73 -5.90
C ASP A 100 -3.35 6.63 -5.86
N VAL A 101 -3.97 6.85 -4.70
CA VAL A 101 -5.43 6.91 -4.57
C VAL A 101 -6.01 8.08 -5.38
N ILE A 102 -5.41 9.26 -5.28
CA ILE A 102 -5.85 10.46 -6.02
C ILE A 102 -5.66 10.23 -7.53
N ALA A 103 -4.51 9.73 -7.95
CA ALA A 103 -4.22 9.42 -9.35
C ALA A 103 -5.22 8.39 -9.89
N GLY A 104 -5.52 7.33 -9.15
CA GLY A 104 -6.54 6.34 -9.51
C GLY A 104 -7.95 6.94 -9.65
N LEU A 105 -8.34 7.85 -8.75
CA LEU A 105 -9.61 8.57 -8.85
C LEU A 105 -9.68 9.51 -10.06
N VAL A 106 -8.59 10.25 -10.33
CA VAL A 106 -8.50 11.17 -11.46
C VAL A 106 -8.54 10.41 -12.79
N LEU A 107 -7.75 9.34 -12.92
CA LEU A 107 -7.75 8.49 -14.11
C LEU A 107 -9.10 7.80 -14.34
N GLY A 108 -9.76 7.33 -13.27
CA GLY A 108 -11.11 6.76 -13.36
C GLY A 108 -12.17 7.77 -13.82
N ARG A 109 -12.04 9.04 -13.42
CA ARG A 109 -12.93 10.12 -13.90
C ARG A 109 -12.76 10.41 -15.39
N PHE A 110 -11.52 10.39 -15.89
CA PHE A 110 -11.26 10.60 -17.33
C PHE A 110 -11.68 9.42 -18.19
N SER A 111 -11.51 8.18 -17.71
CA SER A 111 -11.97 6.97 -18.41
C SER A 111 -13.50 6.97 -18.60
N ASN A 112 -14.28 7.23 -17.55
CA ASN A 112 -15.74 7.31 -17.66
C ASN A 112 -16.25 8.49 -18.53
N GLY A 113 -15.46 9.55 -18.68
CA GLY A 113 -15.81 10.68 -19.53
C GLY A 113 -15.64 10.41 -21.03
N ILE A 114 -14.81 9.44 -21.39
CA ILE A 114 -14.53 9.05 -22.79
C ILE A 114 -15.57 8.02 -23.27
N ASP A 115 -16.02 7.11 -22.40
CA ASP A 115 -17.02 6.09 -22.75
C ASP A 115 -18.48 6.62 -22.75
N GLY A 116 -18.68 7.89 -22.36
CA GLY A 116 -19.99 8.55 -22.24
C GLY A 116 -20.35 9.52 -23.37
N SER A 117 -19.58 9.58 -24.47
CA SER A 117 -19.82 10.45 -25.62
C SER A 117 -20.13 9.70 -26.90
#